data_AF-A0A974A271-F1
#
_entry.id   AF-A0A974A271-F1
#
_cell.length_a   1.000
_cell.length_b   1.000
_cell.length_c   1.000
_cell.angle_alpha   90.00
_cell.angle_beta   90.00
_cell.angle_gamma   90.00
#
_symmetry.space_group_name_H-M   'P 1'
#
loop_
_entity.id
_entity.type
_entity.pdbx_description
1 polymer ?
#
loop_
_entity_poly.entity_id
_entity_poly.type
_entity_poly.pdbx_seq_one_letter_code
_entity_poly.pdbx_strand_id
1 'polypeptide(L)' 'MTIVKVQVPLSTTIPSMSEVALIYGEGRKRMTQQTLGQATRAMMGSDVNAFFEGNYRAGRWEIGKRVEDQDW' A
#
# COMPACT_ATOMS: atom_id res chain seq x y z
N MET A 1 -11.55 -8.14 -6.58
CA MET A 1 -10.72 -6.92 -6.49
C MET A 1 -11.42 -5.93 -5.59
N THR A 2 -10.67 -5.31 -4.70
CA THR A 2 -11.12 -4.25 -3.77
C THR A 2 -10.13 -3.10 -3.88
N ILE A 3 -10.57 -1.87 -3.64
CA ILE A 3 -9.64 -0.75 -3.51
C ILE A 3 -8.96 -0.84 -2.14
N VAL A 4 -7.64 -0.72 -2.15
CA VAL A 4 -6.80 -0.71 -0.96
C VAL A 4 -6.04 0.60 -0.88
N LYS A 5 -5.82 1.09 0.34
CA LYS A 5 -4.96 2.22 0.61
C LYS A 5 -3.60 1.69 1.05
N VAL A 6 -2.57 2.19 0.39
CA VAL A 6 -1.18 1.86 0.64
C VAL A 6 -0.52 3.09 1.21
N GLN A 7 0.02 2.96 2.41
CA GLN A 7 0.62 4.04 3.17
C GLN A 7 2.04 3.71 3.57
N VAL A 8 2.98 4.53 3.11
CA VAL A 8 4.40 4.45 3.46
C VAL A 8 4.67 5.43 4.61
N PRO A 9 5.37 5.03 5.67
CA PRO A 9 5.77 5.94 6.75
C PRO A 9 6.64 7.10 6.22
N LEU A 10 6.35 8.34 6.64
CA LEU A 10 7.06 9.56 6.23
C LEU A 10 8.53 9.64 6.68
N SER A 11 8.90 8.89 7.72
CA SER A 11 10.24 8.90 8.29
C SER A 11 10.48 7.60 9.00
N THR A 12 11.41 6.81 8.48
CA THR A 12 12.09 5.82 9.29
C THR A 12 13.53 6.30 9.41
N THR A 13 13.93 6.66 10.63
CA THR A 13 15.34 6.84 11.04
C THR A 13 16.20 5.61 10.72
N ILE A 14 15.55 4.50 10.37
CA ILE A 14 16.14 3.24 9.91
C ILE A 14 15.83 3.07 8.41
N PRO A 15 16.82 3.12 7.51
CA PRO A 15 16.63 3.01 6.06
C PRO A 15 15.87 1.75 5.61
N SER A 16 16.03 0.63 6.31
CA SER A 16 15.37 -0.64 5.96
C SER A 16 13.86 -0.66 6.21
N MET A 17 13.33 0.24 7.06
CA MET A 17 11.88 0.36 7.26
C MET A 17 11.20 1.27 6.23
N SER A 18 11.98 2.00 5.41
CA SER A 18 11.46 2.76 4.27
C SER A 18 10.87 1.85 3.20
N GLU A 19 11.07 0.53 3.34
CA GLU A 19 10.60 -0.52 2.43
C GLU A 19 9.19 -1.06 2.75
N VAL A 20 8.73 -0.89 4.00
CA VAL A 20 7.49 -1.45 4.52
C VAL A 20 6.35 -0.45 4.41
N ALA A 21 5.22 -0.88 3.85
CA ALA A 21 3.99 -0.10 3.82
C ALA A 21 2.90 -0.75 4.66
N LEU A 22 2.02 0.09 5.20
CA LEU A 22 0.73 -0.30 5.75
C LEU A 22 -0.28 -0.38 4.61
N ILE A 23 -0.93 -1.53 4.48
CA ILE A 23 -1.96 -1.76 3.47
C ILE A 23 -3.26 -2.10 4.17
N TYR A 24 -4.32 -1.43 3.78
CA TYR A 24 -5.64 -1.65 4.33
C TYR A 24 -6.67 -1.70 3.21
N GLY A 25 -7.60 -2.65 3.31
CA GLY A 25 -8.78 -2.68 2.46
C GLY A 25 -9.85 -1.71 2.97
N GLU A 26 -10.81 -1.41 2.11
CA GLU A 26 -11.97 -0.57 2.41
C GLU A 26 -12.58 -0.86 3.80
N GLY A 27 -12.90 0.21 4.54
CA GLY A 27 -13.37 0.10 5.92
C GLY A 27 -12.31 -0.40 6.92
N ARG A 28 -11.01 -0.23 6.59
CA ARG A 28 -9.86 -0.65 7.41
C ARG A 28 -9.79 -2.16 7.66
N LYS A 29 -10.38 -2.96 6.78
CA LYS A 29 -10.37 -4.42 6.91
C LYS A 29 -9.04 -5.00 6.41
N ARG A 30 -8.64 -6.13 7.00
CA ARG A 30 -7.47 -6.94 6.58
C ARG A 30 -6.20 -6.09 6.48
N MET A 31 -5.91 -5.31 7.52
CA MET A 31 -4.72 -4.49 7.58
C MET A 31 -3.46 -5.36 7.66
N THR A 32 -2.49 -5.10 6.80
CA THR A 32 -1.19 -5.80 6.79
C THR A 32 -0.04 -4.81 6.71
N GLN A 33 1.11 -5.22 7.25
CA GLN A 33 2.39 -4.58 6.96
C GLN A 33 3.12 -5.50 5.97
N GLN A 34 3.56 -4.96 4.84
CA GLN A 34 4.32 -5.72 3.87
C GLN A 34 5.27 -4.83 3.06
N THR A 35 6.36 -5.43 2.60
CA THR A 35 7.28 -4.80 1.68
C THR A 35 6.58 -4.54 0.34
N LEU A 36 6.73 -3.33 -0.19
CA LEU A 36 6.20 -3.00 -1.50
C LEU A 36 7.12 -3.51 -2.61
N GLY A 37 6.53 -4.08 -3.65
CA GLY A 37 7.25 -4.37 -4.89
C GLY A 37 7.72 -3.08 -5.57
N GLN A 38 8.80 -3.18 -6.35
CA GLN A 38 9.37 -2.05 -7.08
C GLN A 38 8.34 -1.36 -7.99
N ALA A 39 7.46 -2.13 -8.65
CA ALA A 39 6.40 -1.59 -9.50
C ALA A 39 5.41 -0.72 -8.72
N THR A 40 4.96 -1.17 -7.54
CA THR A 40 4.05 -0.40 -6.69
C THR A 40 4.71 0.90 -6.24
N ARG A 41 5.98 0.88 -5.84
CA ARG A 41 6.73 2.09 -5.48
C ARG A 41 6.84 3.07 -6.64
N ALA A 42 7.17 2.58 -7.83
CA ALA A 42 7.26 3.42 -9.02
C ALA A 42 5.92 4.10 -9.34
N MET A 43 4.80 3.39 -9.15
CA MET A 43 3.46 3.96 -9.31
C MET A 43 3.11 4.97 -8.21
N MET A 44 3.61 4.81 -6.99
CA MET A 44 3.42 5.78 -5.89
C MET A 44 4.23 7.06 -6.11
N GLY A 45 5.44 6.95 -6.68
CA GLY A 45 6.33 8.10 -6.85
C GLY A 45 6.69 8.70 -5.49
N SER A 46 6.39 9.99 -5.30
CA SER A 46 6.57 10.71 -4.03
C SER A 46 5.38 10.58 -3.08
N ASP A 47 4.28 9.97 -3.50
CA ASP A 47 3.07 9.91 -2.70
C ASP A 47 3.24 8.86 -1.60
N VAL A 48 3.26 9.32 -0.35
CA VAL A 48 3.33 8.43 0.82
C VAL A 48 2.00 7.73 1.11
N ASN A 49 0.95 8.10 0.37
CA ASN A 49 -0.40 7.59 0.52
C ASN A 49 -1.03 7.52 -0.86
N ALA A 50 -1.40 6.32 -1.30
CA ALA A 50 -1.97 6.10 -2.62
C ALA A 50 -2.93 4.90 -2.61
N PHE A 51 -3.80 4.87 -3.62
CA PHE A 51 -4.85 3.86 -3.74
C PHE A 51 -4.57 2.92 -4.90
N PHE A 52 -4.86 1.64 -4.67
CA PHE A 52 -4.62 0.58 -5.63
C PHE A 52 -5.77 -0.41 -5.69
N GLU A 53 -5.89 -1.11 -6.80
CA GLU A 53 -6.63 -2.37 -6.80
C GLU A 53 -5.82 -3.43 -6.04
N GLY A 54 -6.49 -4.17 -5.16
CA GLY A 54 -5.89 -5.20 -4.34
C GLY A 54 -6.72 -6.49 -4.31
N ASN A 55 -6.03 -7.62 -4.20
CA ASN A 55 -6.63 -8.91 -3.86
C ASN A 55 -5.96 -9.49 -2.62
N TYR A 56 -6.76 -9.85 -1.62
CA TYR A 56 -6.22 -10.46 -0.40
C TYR A 56 -6.09 -11.96 -0.59
N ARG A 57 -4.87 -12.49 -0.49
CA ARG A 57 -4.57 -13.91 -0.63
C ARG A 57 -3.48 -14.32 0.35
N ALA A 58 -3.66 -15.47 1.00
CA ALA A 58 -2.66 -16.06 1.90
C ALA A 58 -2.08 -15.07 2.94
N GLY A 59 -2.92 -14.22 3.53
CA GLY A 59 -2.49 -13.28 4.58
C GLY A 59 -1.84 -11.99 4.08
N ARG A 60 -1.80 -11.72 2.77
CA ARG A 60 -1.19 -10.53 2.17
C ARG A 60 -2.06 -9.93 1.07
N TRP A 61 -1.81 -8.66 0.77
CA TRP A 61 -2.41 -7.99 -0.39
C TRP A 61 -1.51 -8.13 -1.62
N GLU A 62 -2.09 -8.65 -2.70
CA GLU A 62 -1.52 -8.55 -4.03
C GLU A 62 -1.94 -7.20 -4.62
N ILE A 63 -0.99 -6.28 -4.78
CA ILE A 63 -1.22 -4.90 -5.23
C ILE A 63 -1.11 -4.83 -6.75
N GLY A 64 -2.18 -4.36 -7.38
CA GLY A 64 -2.31 -4.19 -8.83
C GLY A 64 -2.14 -2.73 -9.24
N LYS A 65 -3.05 -2.26 -10.11
CA LYS A 65 -2.96 -0.91 -10.70
C LYS A 65 -3.23 0.17 -9.68
N ARG A 66 -2.60 1.33 -9.86
CA ARG A 66 -2.95 2.56 -9.16
C ARG A 66 -4.33 3.04 -9.62
N VAL A 67 -5.14 3.50 -8.68
CA VAL A 67 -6.45 4.12 -8.94
C VAL A 67 -6.46 5.56 -8.46
N GLU A 68 -7.50 6.30 -8.84
CA GLU A 68 -7.73 7.66 -8.36
C GLU A 68 -7.85 7.70 -6.83
N ASP A 69 -7.49 8.84 -6.26
CA ASP A 69 -7.62 9.06 -4.84
C ASP A 69 -9.07 8.93 -4.40
N GLN A 70 -9.26 8.27 -3.27
CA GLN A 70 -10.56 7.96 -2.73
C GLN A 70 -10.74 8.72 -1.41
N ASP A 71 -11.98 9.10 -1.08
CA ASP A 71 -12.30 9.90 0.10
C ASP A 71 -12.46 9.05 1.37
N TRP A 72 -11.41 8.33 1.79
CA TRP A 72 -11.38 7.47 2.99
C TRP A 72 -10.06 7.47 3.79
#